data_AF-A0AAW0PWX6-F1
#
_entry.id   AF-A0AAW0PWX6-F1
#
_cell.length_a   1.000
_cell.length_b   1.000
_cell.length_c   1.000
_cell.angle_alpha   90.00
_cell.angle_beta   90.00
_cell.angle_gamma   90.00
#
_symmetry.space_group_name_H-M   'P 1'
#
loop_
_entity.id
_entity.type
_entity.pdbx_description
1 polymer ?
#
loop_
_entity_poly.entity_id
_entity_poly.type
_entity_poly.pdbx_seq_one_letter_code
_entity_poly.pdbx_strand_id
1 'polypeptide(L)'
;MEELLWIPPFFNVIRKGDGYISGIINNENELTSLLESHSRATFTSYIKWSDHIRETSKNGRQLWQVDDYSEDVPLCVRRRIIMVCQHGKAYIKKAKECGDVENNKKQVRKKSSKKLDCPAKLFIRHITRYDTFSVKGEASRTRKEDAMRRLKLALSEAHPPTSTFLHVKLPLMEAHQNHDIYPSVMISGYTGGVQSMVEVESSGEGALRTENYGTGPEGNMVVPDKKKIRLAQQTLRRELKRLTEASYLVDDLHSLKTTSLY
;
A
#
# COMPACT_ATOMS: atom_id res chain seq x y z
N MET A 1 0.41 -6.38 -24.71
CA MET A 1 -0.15 -6.42 -23.34
C MET A 1 1.03 -6.59 -22.42
N GLU A 2 1.37 -5.58 -21.61
CA GLU A 2 2.42 -5.75 -20.61
C GLU A 2 1.97 -6.83 -19.62
N GLU A 3 2.77 -7.90 -19.54
CA GLU A 3 2.59 -8.93 -18.54
C GLU A 3 2.79 -8.30 -17.16
N LEU A 4 1.78 -8.39 -16.31
CA LEU A 4 1.85 -7.92 -14.94
C LEU A 4 2.67 -8.91 -14.11
N LEU A 5 3.97 -9.03 -14.41
CA LEU A 5 4.90 -10.02 -13.85
C LEU A 5 5.03 -9.95 -12.32
N TRP A 6 4.64 -8.83 -11.72
CA TRP A 6 4.61 -8.65 -10.28
C TRP A 6 3.40 -9.31 -9.59
N ILE A 7 2.40 -9.76 -10.36
CA ILE A 7 1.21 -10.40 -9.80
C ILE A 7 1.57 -11.82 -9.36
N PRO A 8 1.37 -12.15 -8.06
CA PRO A 8 1.61 -13.49 -7.59
C PRO A 8 0.64 -14.51 -8.21
N PRO A 9 1.06 -15.76 -8.44
CA PRO A 9 0.25 -16.79 -9.11
C PRO A 9 -1.01 -17.20 -8.33
N PHE A 10 -1.07 -16.93 -7.02
CA PHE A 10 -2.24 -17.17 -6.19
C PHE A 10 -3.36 -16.11 -6.35
N PHE A 11 -3.08 -14.98 -7.02
CA PHE A 11 -4.09 -13.95 -7.29
C PHE A 11 -4.89 -14.31 -8.54
N ASN A 12 -6.10 -14.83 -8.34
CA ASN A 12 -6.97 -15.18 -9.46
C ASN A 12 -7.63 -13.91 -10.03
N VAL A 13 -7.13 -13.43 -11.16
CA VAL A 13 -7.60 -12.20 -11.82
C VAL A 13 -9.00 -12.41 -12.42
N ILE A 14 -9.97 -11.60 -11.98
CA ILE A 14 -11.34 -11.59 -12.51
C ILE A 14 -11.47 -10.58 -13.65
N ARG A 15 -10.98 -9.35 -13.44
CA ARG A 15 -11.19 -8.23 -14.36
C ARG A 15 -9.99 -7.29 -14.35
N LYS A 16 -9.61 -6.82 -15.54
CA LYS A 16 -8.65 -5.72 -15.74
C LYS A 16 -9.34 -4.65 -16.59
N GLY A 17 -9.30 -3.40 -16.15
CA GLY A 17 -9.93 -2.28 -16.86
C GLY A 17 -10.02 -1.02 -16.00
N ASP A 18 -10.21 0.14 -16.65
CA ASP A 18 -10.40 1.44 -16.00
C ASP A 18 -9.25 1.87 -15.07
N GLY A 19 -8.02 1.40 -15.35
CA GLY A 19 -6.87 1.61 -14.47
C GLY A 19 -6.90 0.75 -13.19
N TYR A 20 -7.66 -0.34 -13.17
CA TYR A 20 -7.74 -1.26 -12.04
C TYR A 20 -7.54 -2.71 -12.49
N ILE A 21 -7.11 -3.52 -11.53
CA ILE A 21 -7.17 -4.97 -11.59
C ILE A 21 -7.89 -5.52 -10.36
N SER A 22 -8.81 -6.44 -10.59
CA SER A 22 -9.62 -7.08 -9.56
C SER A 22 -9.44 -8.58 -9.61
N GLY A 23 -9.40 -9.21 -8.44
CA GLY A 23 -9.20 -10.64 -8.33
C GLY A 23 -9.52 -11.18 -6.94
N ILE A 24 -9.35 -12.49 -6.80
CA ILE A 24 -9.63 -13.26 -5.59
C ILE A 24 -8.33 -13.80 -5.00
N ILE A 25 -8.28 -13.82 -3.67
CA ILE A 25 -7.30 -14.53 -2.85
C ILE A 25 -8.04 -15.25 -1.72
N ASN A 26 -7.41 -16.27 -1.14
CA ASN A 26 -8.07 -17.17 -0.20
C ASN A 26 -7.81 -16.80 1.27
N ASN A 27 -6.71 -16.10 1.57
CA ASN A 27 -6.31 -15.82 2.94
C ASN A 27 -5.55 -14.49 3.11
N GLU A 28 -5.37 -14.06 4.37
CA GLU A 28 -4.71 -12.80 4.74
C GLU A 28 -3.19 -12.78 4.44
N ASN A 29 -2.54 -13.94 4.42
CA ASN A 29 -1.11 -14.02 4.12
C ASN A 29 -0.87 -13.72 2.64
N GLU A 30 -1.68 -14.32 1.75
CA GLU A 30 -1.74 -14.00 0.33
C GLU A 30 -2.04 -12.52 0.10
N LEU A 31 -2.97 -11.95 0.89
CA LEU A 31 -3.27 -10.51 0.81
C LEU A 31 -2.04 -9.68 1.10
N THR A 32 -1.34 -9.98 2.19
CA THR A 32 -0.15 -9.23 2.60
C THR A 32 0.93 -9.27 1.51
N SER A 33 1.21 -10.45 0.98
CA SER A 33 2.16 -10.65 -0.12
C SER A 33 1.75 -9.93 -1.41
N LEU A 34 0.45 -9.94 -1.75
CA LEU A 34 -0.10 -9.22 -2.90
C LEU A 34 0.06 -7.70 -2.74
N LEU A 35 -0.30 -7.16 -1.56
CA LEU A 35 -0.18 -5.73 -1.27
C LEU A 35 1.27 -5.27 -1.28
N GLU A 36 2.19 -6.09 -0.76
CA GLU A 36 3.63 -5.79 -0.82
C GLU A 36 4.14 -5.81 -2.26
N SER A 37 3.80 -6.83 -3.04
CA SER A 37 4.20 -6.93 -4.45
C SER A 37 3.67 -5.75 -5.27
N HIS A 38 2.40 -5.37 -5.05
CA HIS A 38 1.77 -4.20 -5.64
C HIS A 38 2.46 -2.89 -5.25
N SER A 39 2.78 -2.72 -3.96
CA SER A 39 3.49 -1.53 -3.46
C SER A 39 4.88 -1.40 -4.08
N ARG A 40 5.61 -2.51 -4.22
CA ARG A 40 6.92 -2.53 -4.87
C ARG A 40 6.83 -2.21 -6.36
N ALA A 41 5.88 -2.81 -7.07
CA ALA A 41 5.71 -2.62 -8.51
C ALA A 41 5.24 -1.19 -8.86
N THR A 42 4.40 -0.60 -8.01
CA THR A 42 3.83 0.74 -8.25
C THR A 42 4.51 1.83 -7.45
N PHE A 43 5.54 1.56 -6.65
CA PHE A 43 6.18 2.56 -5.76
C PHE A 43 5.19 3.40 -4.94
N THR A 44 4.00 2.86 -4.66
CA THR A 44 2.95 3.58 -3.95
C THR A 44 2.75 2.98 -2.57
N SER A 45 2.29 3.83 -1.64
CA SER A 45 1.87 3.39 -0.33
C SER A 45 0.41 3.79 -0.10
N TYR A 46 -0.29 2.97 0.69
CA TYR A 46 -1.70 3.13 0.96
C TYR A 46 -1.96 3.34 2.45
N ILE A 47 -2.86 4.26 2.76
CA ILE A 47 -3.31 4.56 4.11
C ILE A 47 -4.75 4.10 4.24
N LYS A 48 -5.06 3.40 5.33
CA LYS A 48 -6.41 2.95 5.66
C LYS A 48 -7.35 4.14 5.78
N TRP A 49 -8.34 4.21 4.89
CA TRP A 49 -9.34 5.29 4.85
C TRP A 49 -10.58 4.92 5.64
N SER A 50 -11.09 3.72 5.42
CA SER A 50 -12.26 3.20 6.13
C SER A 50 -12.15 1.70 6.32
N ASP A 51 -12.67 1.21 7.43
CA ASP A 51 -12.81 -0.20 7.71
C ASP A 51 -14.17 -0.43 8.34
N HIS A 52 -15.09 -0.85 7.48
CA HIS A 52 -16.46 -1.07 7.85
C HIS A 52 -16.64 -2.56 8.11
N ILE A 53 -16.72 -2.92 9.38
CA ILE A 53 -17.12 -4.24 9.85
C ILE A 53 -18.64 -4.19 10.06
N ARG A 54 -19.39 -5.09 9.42
CA ARG A 54 -20.84 -5.21 9.68
C ARG A 54 -21.05 -6.05 10.93
N GLU A 55 -21.12 -5.39 12.08
CA GLU A 55 -21.08 -6.04 13.39
C GLU A 55 -22.46 -6.54 13.91
N THR A 56 -23.58 -6.18 13.29
CA THR A 56 -24.88 -6.18 14.00
C THR A 56 -26.06 -6.90 13.36
N SER A 57 -25.91 -7.59 12.23
CA SER A 57 -26.96 -8.50 11.77
C SER A 57 -26.35 -9.88 11.61
N LYS A 58 -26.87 -10.86 12.36
CA LYS A 58 -26.41 -12.27 12.35
C LYS A 58 -26.13 -12.77 10.92
N ASN A 59 -26.88 -12.26 9.94
CA ASN A 59 -26.87 -12.73 8.57
C ASN A 59 -26.30 -11.74 7.53
N GLY A 60 -25.99 -10.49 7.88
CA GLY A 60 -25.51 -9.48 6.91
C GLY A 60 -26.52 -9.20 5.78
N ARG A 61 -26.13 -8.38 4.78
CA ARG A 61 -26.93 -8.17 3.55
C ARG A 61 -26.48 -9.18 2.51
N GLN A 62 -27.40 -10.02 2.03
CA GLN A 62 -27.15 -10.93 0.93
C GLN A 62 -27.26 -10.20 -0.41
N LEU A 63 -26.35 -10.50 -1.33
CA LEU A 63 -26.20 -9.88 -2.64
C LEU A 63 -25.95 -10.97 -3.68
N TRP A 64 -26.34 -10.74 -4.94
CA TRP A 64 -25.97 -11.60 -6.06
C TRP A 64 -24.66 -11.19 -6.73
N GLN A 65 -24.26 -9.94 -6.53
CA GLN A 65 -23.10 -9.32 -7.16
C GLN A 65 -22.44 -8.35 -6.19
N VAL A 66 -21.12 -8.31 -6.20
CA VAL A 66 -20.31 -7.35 -5.45
C VAL A 66 -19.39 -6.65 -6.44
N ASP A 67 -19.75 -5.42 -6.81
CA ASP A 67 -19.02 -4.61 -7.78
C ASP A 67 -18.78 -5.38 -9.10
N ASP A 68 -17.54 -5.74 -9.38
CA ASP A 68 -17.07 -6.46 -10.56
C ASP A 68 -17.03 -7.99 -10.41
N TYR A 69 -17.53 -8.53 -9.29
CA TYR A 69 -17.61 -9.97 -9.05
C TYR A 69 -19.07 -10.48 -9.03
N SER A 70 -19.38 -11.44 -9.90
CA SER A 70 -20.69 -12.10 -10.04
C SER A 70 -20.51 -13.56 -10.48
N GLU A 71 -20.98 -14.53 -9.69
CA GLU A 71 -20.84 -15.97 -9.98
C GLU A 71 -22.16 -16.76 -9.84
N ASP A 72 -23.31 -16.12 -9.97
CA ASP A 72 -24.62 -16.77 -9.79
C ASP A 72 -24.78 -17.51 -8.44
N VAL A 73 -24.01 -17.09 -7.42
CA VAL A 73 -24.11 -17.58 -6.05
C VAL A 73 -24.42 -16.40 -5.14
N PRO A 74 -25.30 -16.54 -4.14
CA PRO A 74 -25.48 -15.52 -3.13
C PRO A 74 -24.20 -15.26 -2.32
N LEU A 75 -23.96 -13.99 -2.03
CA LEU A 75 -22.78 -13.48 -1.35
C LEU A 75 -23.18 -12.60 -0.16
N CYS A 76 -22.31 -12.51 0.84
CA CYS A 76 -22.39 -11.54 1.92
C CYS A 76 -21.02 -10.89 2.14
N VAL A 77 -20.97 -9.56 2.10
CA VAL A 77 -19.75 -8.81 2.43
C VAL A 77 -19.69 -8.59 3.94
N ARG A 78 -18.76 -9.27 4.61
CA ARG A 78 -18.58 -9.21 6.08
C ARG A 78 -17.80 -7.98 6.53
N ARG A 79 -16.74 -7.65 5.79
CA ARG A 79 -15.84 -6.53 6.08
C ARG A 79 -15.44 -5.86 4.78
N ARG A 80 -15.41 -4.53 4.79
CA ARG A 80 -14.93 -3.71 3.67
C ARG A 80 -13.84 -2.77 4.17
N ILE A 81 -12.63 -2.96 3.68
CA ILE A 81 -11.51 -2.06 3.89
C ILE A 81 -11.31 -1.25 2.61
N ILE A 82 -11.21 0.07 2.76
CA ILE A 82 -10.81 0.98 1.70
C ILE A 82 -9.52 1.62 2.14
N MET A 83 -8.50 1.55 1.28
CA MET A 83 -7.25 2.26 1.46
C MET A 83 -7.09 3.28 0.34
N VAL A 84 -6.56 4.44 0.65
CA VAL A 84 -6.28 5.52 -0.31
C VAL A 84 -4.79 5.65 -0.51
N CYS A 85 -4.35 6.07 -1.70
CA CYS A 85 -2.96 6.43 -1.92
C CYS A 85 -2.50 7.47 -0.88
N GLN A 86 -1.24 7.42 -0.45
CA GLN A 86 -0.65 8.40 0.47
C GLN A 86 -0.73 9.86 -0.02
N HIS A 87 -0.78 10.05 -1.34
CA HIS A 87 -0.94 11.35 -1.99
C HIS A 87 -2.42 11.74 -2.20
N GLY A 88 -3.36 10.87 -1.82
CA GLY A 88 -4.79 11.14 -1.87
C GLY A 88 -5.25 12.17 -0.85
N LYS A 89 -6.54 12.51 -0.89
CA LYS A 89 -7.16 13.46 0.05
C LYS A 89 -6.90 13.04 1.49
N ALA A 90 -6.70 14.01 2.38
CA ALA A 90 -6.61 13.73 3.80
C ALA A 90 -7.98 13.24 4.31
N TYR A 91 -7.96 12.19 5.14
CA TYR A 91 -9.17 11.77 5.84
C TYR A 91 -9.50 12.83 6.89
N ILE A 92 -10.50 13.67 6.60
CA ILE A 92 -11.08 14.56 7.59
C ILE A 92 -11.91 13.66 8.51
N LYS A 93 -11.27 13.13 9.55
CA LYS A 93 -11.99 12.51 10.66
C LYS A 93 -12.83 13.64 11.24
N LYS A 94 -14.13 13.71 10.90
CA LYS A 94 -15.07 14.60 11.60
C LYS A 94 -14.82 14.30 13.07
N ALA A 95 -14.37 15.31 13.81
CA ALA A 95 -14.11 15.19 15.24
C ALA A 95 -15.45 14.89 15.89
N LYS A 96 -15.80 13.61 15.93
CA LYS A 96 -16.89 13.11 16.74
C LYS A 96 -16.31 13.17 18.14
N GLU A 97 -16.73 14.19 18.87
CA GLU A 97 -16.55 14.45 20.29
C GLU A 97 -16.12 13.19 21.06
N CYS A 98 -14.82 12.94 21.11
CA CYS A 98 -14.23 12.09 22.13
C CYS A 98 -13.62 13.09 23.10
N GLY A 99 -14.36 13.34 24.18
CA GLY A 99 -13.93 14.16 25.29
C GLY A 99 -12.55 13.75 25.78
N ASP A 100 -11.80 14.78 26.15
CA ASP A 100 -10.75 14.82 27.16
C ASP A 100 -10.16 13.49 27.60
N VAL A 101 -9.05 13.11 26.96
CA VAL A 101 -7.96 12.48 27.71
C VAL A 101 -6.68 13.20 27.34
N GLU A 102 -6.36 14.23 28.13
CA GLU A 102 -5.04 14.84 28.19
C GLU A 102 -3.98 13.76 28.36
N ASN A 103 -3.18 13.54 27.32
CA ASN A 103 -1.92 12.83 27.47
C ASN A 103 -0.87 13.54 26.62
N ASN A 104 -0.11 14.38 27.31
CA ASN A 104 1.04 15.16 26.85
C ASN A 104 2.21 14.29 26.36
N LYS A 105 2.02 13.57 25.26
CA LYS A 105 3.14 12.94 24.53
C LYS A 105 3.54 13.87 23.40
N LYS A 106 4.73 14.46 23.51
CA LYS A 106 5.41 15.26 22.49
C LYS A 106 5.41 14.50 21.16
N GLN A 107 4.40 14.76 20.34
CA GLN A 107 4.25 14.14 19.04
C GLN A 107 5.30 14.76 18.14
N VAL A 108 6.34 14.00 17.80
CA VAL A 108 7.35 14.39 16.82
C VAL A 108 6.60 14.87 15.58
N ARG A 109 6.79 16.15 15.20
CA ARG A 109 6.20 16.76 14.00
C ARG A 109 6.65 15.96 12.78
N LYS A 110 5.89 14.93 12.41
CA LYS A 110 6.03 14.27 11.12
C LYS A 110 5.63 15.32 10.08
N LYS A 111 6.58 15.73 9.24
CA LYS A 111 6.27 16.55 8.05
C LYS A 111 5.20 15.79 7.29
N SER A 112 4.00 16.34 7.21
CA SER A 112 2.93 15.77 6.41
C SER A 112 3.41 15.75 4.97
N SER A 113 3.35 14.58 4.33
CA SER A 113 3.57 14.51 2.89
C SER A 113 2.56 15.42 2.19
N LYS A 114 3.01 16.16 1.17
CA LYS A 114 2.14 17.01 0.35
C LYS A 114 1.03 16.14 -0.24
N LYS A 115 -0.22 16.46 0.10
CA LYS A 115 -1.40 15.81 -0.47
C LYS A 115 -1.63 16.42 -1.85
N LEU A 116 -1.82 15.55 -2.84
CA LEU A 116 -1.94 15.91 -4.25
C LEU A 116 -3.30 15.48 -4.82
N ASP A 117 -4.26 15.13 -3.96
CA ASP A 117 -5.60 14.71 -4.37
C ASP A 117 -5.63 13.53 -5.35
N CYS A 118 -4.72 12.58 -5.18
CA CYS A 118 -4.73 11.32 -5.94
C CYS A 118 -6.05 10.56 -5.75
N PRO A 119 -6.76 10.16 -6.82
CA PRO A 119 -8.03 9.43 -6.74
C PRO A 119 -7.86 7.93 -6.48
N ALA A 120 -6.65 7.37 -6.63
CA ALA A 120 -6.39 5.95 -6.52
C ALA A 120 -6.82 5.38 -5.16
N LYS A 121 -7.65 4.32 -5.22
CA LYS A 121 -8.20 3.63 -4.05
C LYS A 121 -8.04 2.13 -4.21
N LEU A 122 -7.62 1.49 -3.14
CA LEU A 122 -7.56 0.05 -3.02
C LEU A 122 -8.77 -0.42 -2.21
N PHE A 123 -9.44 -1.47 -2.69
CA PHE A 123 -10.60 -2.03 -2.01
C PHE A 123 -10.37 -3.50 -1.68
N ILE A 124 -10.52 -3.86 -0.39
CA ILE A 124 -10.48 -5.24 0.09
C ILE A 124 -11.85 -5.56 0.68
N ARG A 125 -12.45 -6.65 0.23
CA ARG A 125 -13.76 -7.12 0.71
C ARG A 125 -13.63 -8.56 1.17
N HIS A 126 -14.01 -8.83 2.41
CA HIS A 126 -14.15 -10.18 2.92
C HIS A 126 -15.54 -10.68 2.54
N ILE A 127 -15.59 -11.68 1.68
CA ILE A 127 -16.82 -12.21 1.12
C ILE A 127 -17.07 -13.61 1.68
N THR A 128 -18.30 -13.84 2.14
CA THR A 128 -18.85 -15.17 2.40
C THR A 128 -19.75 -15.56 1.24
N ARG A 129 -19.56 -16.74 0.69
CA ARG A 129 -20.33 -17.30 -0.43
C ARG A 129 -21.15 -18.51 0.05
N TYR A 130 -22.35 -18.64 -0.50
CA TYR A 130 -23.34 -19.65 -0.10
C TYR A 130 -23.58 -20.66 -1.23
N ASP A 131 -22.62 -21.55 -1.43
CA ASP A 131 -22.52 -22.47 -2.57
C ASP A 131 -23.76 -23.33 -2.80
N THR A 132 -24.39 -23.77 -1.72
CA THR A 132 -25.61 -24.61 -1.75
C THR A 132 -26.82 -23.90 -2.36
N PHE A 133 -26.76 -22.58 -2.52
CA PHE A 133 -27.83 -21.74 -3.09
C PHE A 133 -27.46 -21.17 -4.47
N SER A 134 -26.43 -21.73 -5.14
CA SER A 134 -26.06 -21.36 -6.51
C SER A 134 -27.22 -21.59 -7.49
N VAL A 135 -27.38 -20.67 -8.44
CA VAL A 135 -28.38 -20.76 -9.50
C VAL A 135 -27.70 -20.64 -10.86
N LYS A 136 -27.14 -21.74 -11.35
CA LYS A 136 -26.32 -21.78 -12.57
C LYS A 136 -27.04 -21.22 -13.82
N GLY A 137 -26.27 -20.52 -14.64
CA GLY A 137 -26.67 -20.06 -15.98
C GLY A 137 -27.53 -18.80 -15.98
N GLU A 138 -28.21 -18.53 -17.09
CA GLU A 138 -29.16 -17.41 -17.24
C GLU A 138 -30.47 -17.69 -16.49
N ALA A 139 -30.36 -17.84 -15.17
CA ALA A 139 -31.50 -18.10 -14.33
C ALA A 139 -32.45 -16.91 -14.30
N SER A 140 -33.72 -17.18 -14.56
CA SER A 140 -34.79 -16.18 -14.42
C SER A 140 -34.73 -15.47 -13.07
N ARG A 141 -35.17 -14.21 -13.05
CA ARG A 141 -35.29 -13.41 -11.83
C ARG A 141 -36.01 -14.17 -10.70
N THR A 142 -37.10 -14.86 -11.03
CA THR A 142 -37.89 -15.66 -10.07
C THR A 142 -37.04 -16.72 -9.38
N ARG A 143 -36.19 -17.47 -10.13
CA ARG A 143 -35.30 -18.47 -9.55
C ARG A 143 -34.26 -17.87 -8.59
N LYS A 144 -33.70 -16.70 -8.93
CA LYS A 144 -32.79 -15.97 -8.04
C LYS A 144 -33.53 -15.49 -6.78
N GLU A 145 -34.75 -14.98 -6.90
CA GLU A 145 -35.56 -14.58 -5.74
C GLU A 145 -35.89 -15.78 -4.82
N ASP A 146 -36.24 -16.93 -5.40
CA ASP A 146 -36.55 -18.15 -4.64
C ASP A 146 -35.30 -18.73 -3.94
N ALA A 147 -34.15 -18.73 -4.60
CA ALA A 147 -32.88 -19.14 -3.98
C ALA A 147 -32.51 -18.22 -2.81
N MET A 148 -32.69 -16.91 -2.97
CA MET A 148 -32.45 -15.94 -1.90
C MET A 148 -33.42 -16.12 -0.73
N ARG A 149 -34.69 -16.46 -1.01
CA ARG A 149 -35.70 -16.78 0.01
C ARG A 149 -35.29 -18.02 0.81
N ARG A 150 -34.90 -19.10 0.13
CA ARG A 150 -34.41 -20.34 0.78
C ARG A 150 -33.16 -20.09 1.63
N LEU A 151 -32.23 -19.25 1.13
CA LEU A 151 -31.04 -18.87 1.90
C LEU A 151 -31.42 -18.13 3.19
N LYS A 152 -32.36 -17.18 3.13
CA LYS A 152 -32.81 -16.43 4.32
C LYS A 152 -33.43 -17.34 5.37
N LEU A 153 -34.25 -18.32 4.95
CA LEU A 153 -34.83 -19.33 5.85
C LEU A 153 -33.74 -20.20 6.48
N ALA A 154 -32.82 -20.71 5.65
CA ALA A 154 -31.71 -21.52 6.15
C ALA A 154 -30.83 -20.75 7.14
N LEU A 155 -30.61 -19.45 6.94
CA LEU A 155 -29.87 -18.57 7.84
C LEU A 155 -30.65 -18.21 9.13
N SER A 156 -31.98 -18.37 9.17
CA SER A 156 -32.75 -18.20 10.41
C SER A 156 -32.80 -19.48 11.25
N GLU A 157 -32.74 -20.64 10.60
CA GLU A 157 -32.86 -21.95 11.25
C GLU A 157 -31.49 -22.53 11.63
N ALA A 158 -30.48 -22.34 10.78
CA ALA A 158 -29.17 -22.96 10.88
C ALA A 158 -28.05 -22.07 10.33
N HIS A 159 -26.82 -22.60 10.36
CA HIS A 159 -25.67 -22.01 9.67
C HIS A 159 -25.38 -22.87 8.43
N PRO A 160 -25.86 -22.50 7.24
CA PRO A 160 -25.58 -23.28 6.04
C PRO A 160 -24.07 -23.31 5.75
N PRO A 161 -23.57 -24.32 5.02
CA PRO A 161 -22.18 -24.37 4.58
C PRO A 161 -21.80 -23.10 3.81
N THR A 162 -20.61 -22.56 4.10
CA THR A 162 -20.11 -21.35 3.47
C THR A 162 -18.65 -21.49 3.07
N SER A 163 -18.27 -20.77 2.03
CA SER A 163 -16.88 -20.53 1.64
C SER A 163 -16.55 -19.06 1.85
N THR A 164 -15.31 -18.75 2.24
CA THR A 164 -14.86 -17.37 2.45
C THR A 164 -13.62 -17.09 1.64
N PHE A 165 -13.55 -15.89 1.07
CA PHE A 165 -12.40 -15.40 0.31
C PHE A 165 -12.33 -13.87 0.38
N LEU A 166 -11.24 -13.30 -0.12
CA LEU A 166 -11.06 -11.87 -0.20
C LEU A 166 -11.13 -11.44 -1.68
N HIS A 167 -12.01 -10.50 -1.97
CA HIS A 167 -12.04 -9.81 -3.25
C HIS A 167 -11.25 -8.51 -3.15
N VAL A 168 -10.21 -8.40 -3.96
CA VAL A 168 -9.27 -7.29 -3.94
C VAL A 168 -9.33 -6.55 -5.27
N LYS A 169 -9.46 -5.23 -5.21
CA LYS A 169 -9.37 -4.32 -6.36
C LYS A 169 -8.20 -3.37 -6.15
N LEU A 170 -7.15 -3.58 -6.94
CA LEU A 170 -5.90 -2.82 -6.92
C LEU A 170 -5.92 -1.76 -8.02
N PRO A 171 -5.54 -0.50 -7.72
CA PRO A 171 -5.27 0.49 -8.75
C PRO A 171 -3.99 0.14 -9.50
N LEU A 172 -4.01 0.30 -10.82
CA LEU A 172 -2.84 0.29 -11.68
C LEU A 172 -2.31 1.72 -11.82
N MET A 173 -1.20 1.89 -12.55
CA MET A 173 -0.54 3.19 -12.69
C MET A 173 -1.49 4.26 -13.25
N GLU A 174 -2.40 3.89 -14.14
CA GLU A 174 -3.35 4.79 -14.79
C GLU A 174 -4.41 5.35 -13.82
N ALA A 175 -4.66 4.68 -12.69
CA ALA A 175 -5.61 5.17 -11.68
C ALA A 175 -5.02 6.25 -10.75
N HIS A 176 -3.70 6.46 -10.79
CA HIS A 176 -3.07 7.54 -10.06
C HIS A 176 -3.02 8.79 -10.93
N GLN A 177 -3.40 9.91 -10.32
CA GLN A 177 -3.42 11.22 -10.97
C GLN A 177 -2.79 12.24 -10.01
N ASN A 178 -2.31 13.35 -10.57
CA ASN A 178 -1.75 14.50 -9.85
C ASN A 178 -0.44 14.24 -9.09
N HIS A 179 0.18 13.06 -9.26
CA HIS A 179 1.53 12.79 -8.78
C HIS A 179 2.21 11.75 -9.67
N ASP A 180 3.53 11.84 -9.75
CA ASP A 180 4.31 10.85 -10.45
C ASP A 180 4.43 9.57 -9.61
N ILE A 181 4.30 8.44 -10.29
CA ILE A 181 4.50 7.10 -9.71
C ILE A 181 5.82 6.51 -10.18
N TYR A 182 6.30 6.93 -11.34
CA TYR A 182 7.55 6.44 -11.86
C TYR A 182 8.63 6.68 -10.81
N PRO A 183 9.45 5.65 -10.49
CA PRO A 183 10.66 5.91 -9.77
C PRO A 183 11.36 6.96 -10.63
N SER A 184 11.44 8.19 -10.11
CA SER A 184 12.27 9.20 -10.72
C SER A 184 13.66 8.63 -10.63
N VAL A 185 14.07 7.88 -11.66
CA VAL A 185 15.45 7.47 -11.93
C VAL A 185 16.18 8.75 -12.32
N MET A 186 16.20 9.70 -11.39
CA MET A 186 17.30 10.61 -11.24
C MET A 186 18.40 9.66 -10.70
N ILE A 187 19.37 9.20 -11.47
CA ILE A 187 20.21 10.04 -12.34
C ILE A 187 20.16 11.47 -11.79
N SER A 188 20.47 11.62 -10.50
CA SER A 188 21.13 12.83 -10.05
C SER A 188 22.49 12.77 -10.74
N GLY A 189 22.48 13.12 -12.03
CA GLY A 189 23.66 13.50 -12.76
C GLY A 189 24.19 14.69 -11.99
N TYR A 190 25.18 14.39 -11.16
CA TYR A 190 26.18 15.32 -10.66
C TYR A 190 26.85 15.92 -11.90
N THR A 191 26.14 16.81 -12.59
CA THR A 191 26.73 17.67 -13.59
C THR A 191 27.47 18.74 -12.81
N GLY A 192 28.76 18.84 -13.06
CA GLY A 192 29.71 19.46 -12.14
C GLY A 192 29.41 20.93 -11.90
N GLY A 193 29.26 21.27 -10.63
CA GLY A 193 29.73 22.55 -10.14
C GLY A 193 31.24 22.43 -9.91
N VAL A 194 32.04 22.62 -10.96
CA VAL A 194 33.44 23.03 -10.79
C VAL A 194 33.37 24.41 -10.17
N GLN A 195 33.51 24.47 -8.85
CA GLN A 195 33.68 25.71 -8.11
C GLN A 195 35.07 26.23 -8.50
N SER A 196 35.10 27.16 -9.45
CA SER A 196 36.27 28.00 -9.70
C SER A 196 36.55 28.74 -8.40
N MET A 197 37.69 28.42 -7.77
CA MET A 197 38.30 29.26 -6.76
C MET A 197 38.70 30.56 -7.45
N VAL A 198 37.94 31.62 -7.18
CA VAL A 198 38.45 32.98 -7.29
C VAL A 198 38.61 33.44 -5.85
N GLU A 199 39.88 33.53 -5.42
CA GLU A 199 40.26 34.20 -4.19
C GLU A 199 39.82 35.67 -4.31
N VAL A 200 38.81 36.03 -3.53
CA VAL A 200 38.47 37.43 -3.28
C VAL A 200 38.74 37.67 -1.81
N GLU A 201 39.94 38.20 -1.54
CA GLU A 201 40.21 38.92 -0.30
C GLU A 201 39.29 40.13 -0.24
N SER A 202 38.34 40.14 0.69
CA SER A 202 37.60 41.35 1.03
C SER A 202 37.33 41.38 2.51
N SER A 203 38.09 42.26 3.16
CA SER A 203 37.90 42.78 4.50
C SER A 203 36.55 43.49 4.62
N GLY A 204 35.74 43.06 5.58
CA GLY A 204 34.45 43.68 5.84
C GLY A 204 33.83 43.15 7.12
N GLU A 205 34.11 43.85 8.23
CA GLU A 205 33.44 43.68 9.51
C GLU A 205 31.92 43.93 9.33
N GLY A 206 31.12 42.93 9.67
CA GLY A 206 29.67 43.00 9.59
C GLY A 206 29.03 42.09 10.63
N ALA A 207 28.79 42.64 11.82
CA ALA A 207 28.16 41.96 12.94
C ALA A 207 26.71 41.55 12.61
N LEU A 208 26.47 40.25 12.45
CA LEU A 208 25.13 39.67 12.41
C LEU A 208 24.76 39.12 13.78
N ARG A 209 23.84 39.83 14.44
CA ARG A 209 23.05 39.35 15.59
C ARG A 209 22.24 38.14 15.16
N THR A 210 22.64 36.95 15.59
CA THR A 210 21.77 35.77 15.64
C THR A 210 21.03 35.74 16.97
N GLU A 211 19.70 35.81 16.88
CA GLU A 211 18.81 35.69 18.02
C GLU A 211 18.77 34.25 18.55
N ASN A 212 18.83 34.17 19.88
CA ASN A 212 18.83 32.95 20.69
C ASN A 212 17.48 32.21 20.60
N TYR A 213 17.51 30.94 20.22
CA TYR A 213 16.43 29.99 20.52
C TYR A 213 16.87 29.04 21.63
N GLY A 214 16.09 29.05 22.71
CA GLY A 214 16.36 28.42 24.00
C GLY A 214 16.61 26.91 23.94
N THR A 215 17.73 26.54 24.55
CA THR A 215 18.13 25.18 24.90
C THR A 215 17.25 24.68 26.06
N GLY A 216 16.33 23.76 25.77
CA GLY A 216 15.67 22.97 26.82
C GLY A 216 16.63 21.89 27.35
N PRO A 217 16.46 21.41 28.59
CA PRO A 217 17.41 20.51 29.23
C PRO A 217 17.38 19.14 28.53
N GLU A 218 18.42 18.88 27.72
CA GLU A 218 18.70 17.55 27.21
C GLU A 218 19.11 16.67 28.40
N GLY A 219 18.37 15.57 28.58
CA GLY A 219 18.87 14.44 29.36
C GLY A 219 20.19 14.00 28.75
N ASN A 220 21.26 14.08 29.55
CA ASN A 220 22.62 13.68 29.23
C ASN A 220 22.67 12.19 28.85
N MET A 221 22.33 11.85 27.61
CA MET A 221 22.90 10.67 26.97
C MET A 221 24.30 11.05 26.52
N VAL A 222 25.27 10.44 27.19
CA VAL A 222 26.71 10.56 26.98
C VAL A 222 27.00 10.61 25.47
N VAL A 223 27.47 11.77 25.00
CA VAL A 223 27.79 12.15 23.61
C VAL A 223 28.69 11.16 22.82
N PRO A 224 29.52 10.26 23.41
CA PRO A 224 30.34 9.29 22.67
C PRO A 224 29.56 8.30 21.78
N ASP A 225 28.31 7.94 22.11
CA ASP A 225 27.61 6.87 21.40
C ASP A 225 27.06 7.28 20.03
N LYS A 226 26.68 8.55 19.85
CA LYS A 226 26.17 9.03 18.55
C LYS A 226 27.24 8.98 17.45
N LYS A 227 28.50 9.24 17.80
CA LYS A 227 29.63 9.15 16.85
C LYS A 227 29.92 7.69 16.47
N LYS A 228 29.90 6.77 17.44
CA LYS A 228 30.07 5.33 17.19
C LYS A 228 28.98 4.76 16.29
N ILE A 229 27.72 5.11 16.55
CA ILE A 229 26.57 4.68 15.73
C ILE A 229 26.70 5.19 14.29
N ARG A 230 27.06 6.47 14.10
CA ARG A 230 27.27 7.02 12.74
C ARG A 230 28.40 6.33 12.00
N LEU A 231 29.52 6.06 12.67
CA LEU A 231 30.65 5.35 12.08
C LEU A 231 30.25 3.93 11.67
N ALA A 232 29.56 3.19 12.55
CA ALA A 232 29.06 1.85 12.26
C ALA A 232 28.10 1.82 11.06
N GLN A 233 27.15 2.78 10.99
CA GLN A 233 26.24 2.92 9.85
C GLN A 233 26.99 3.22 8.54
N GLN A 234 28.03 4.07 8.59
CA GLN A 234 28.84 4.39 7.42
C GLN A 234 29.69 3.21 6.96
N THR A 235 30.20 2.39 7.87
CA THR A 235 30.93 1.15 7.56
C THR A 235 30.00 0.12 6.93
N LEU A 236 28.81 -0.09 7.50
CA LEU A 236 27.82 -1.03 6.95
C LEU A 236 27.39 -0.66 5.52
N ARG A 237 27.17 0.63 5.25
CA ARG A 237 26.83 1.10 3.90
C ARG A 237 27.94 0.87 2.88
N ARG A 238 29.21 0.98 3.30
CA ARG A 238 30.37 0.69 2.45
C ARG A 238 30.48 -0.81 2.13
N GLU A 239 30.27 -1.67 3.12
CA GLU A 239 30.28 -3.13 2.89
C GLU A 239 29.12 -3.58 2.01
N LEU A 240 27.90 -3.08 2.23
CA LEU A 240 26.77 -3.39 1.37
C LEU A 240 27.04 -2.99 -0.09
N LYS A 241 27.58 -1.78 -0.31
CA LYS A 241 27.98 -1.33 -1.66
C LYS A 241 29.01 -2.27 -2.29
N ARG A 242 30.06 -2.65 -1.54
CA ARG A 242 31.11 -3.58 -2.00
C ARG A 242 30.55 -4.95 -2.38
N LEU A 243 29.61 -5.49 -1.58
CA LEU A 243 28.96 -6.78 -1.85
C LEU A 243 28.06 -6.70 -3.09
N THR A 244 27.33 -5.59 -3.26
CA THR A 244 26.50 -5.36 -4.45
C THR A 244 27.36 -5.27 -5.71
N GLU A 245 28.47 -4.53 -5.68
CA GLU A 245 29.42 -4.44 -6.80
C GLU A 245 30.05 -5.81 -7.11
N ALA A 246 30.41 -6.60 -6.09
CA ALA A 246 30.93 -7.95 -6.29
C ALA A 246 29.88 -8.90 -6.91
N SER A 247 28.60 -8.77 -6.55
CA SER A 247 27.52 -9.56 -7.13
C SER A 247 27.38 -9.32 -8.64
N TYR A 248 27.44 -8.06 -9.07
CA TYR A 248 27.37 -7.72 -10.50
C TYR A 248 28.52 -8.34 -11.31
N LEU A 249 29.74 -8.37 -10.75
CA LEU A 249 30.88 -9.01 -11.41
C LEU A 249 30.71 -10.53 -11.59
N VAL A 250 30.00 -11.19 -10.66
CA VAL A 250 29.71 -12.63 -10.77
C VAL A 250 28.67 -12.90 -11.86
N ASP A 251 27.64 -12.05 -11.95
CA ASP A 251 26.60 -12.17 -12.98
C ASP A 251 27.16 -11.91 -14.39
N ASP A 252 28.09 -10.95 -14.53
CA ASP A 252 28.81 -10.69 -15.78
C ASP A 252 29.70 -11.87 -16.19
N LEU A 253 30.42 -12.48 -15.24
CA LEU A 253 31.24 -13.67 -15.49
C LEU A 253 30.39 -14.88 -15.91
N HIS A 254 29.22 -15.05 -15.30
CA HIS A 254 28.28 -16.10 -15.71
C HIS A 254 27.77 -15.85 -17.13
N SER A 255 27.39 -14.61 -17.44
CA SER A 255 26.94 -14.20 -18.78
C SER A 255 28.01 -14.48 -19.83
N LEU A 256 29.27 -14.09 -19.60
CA LEU A 256 30.39 -14.34 -20.51
C LEU A 256 30.68 -15.83 -20.73
N LYS A 257 30.61 -16.67 -19.67
CA LYS A 257 30.79 -18.13 -19.82
C LYS A 257 29.69 -18.78 -20.66
N THR A 258 28.47 -18.26 -20.56
CA THR A 258 27.32 -18.81 -21.29
C THR A 258 27.40 -18.46 -22.78
N THR A 259 27.99 -17.30 -23.14
CA THR A 259 28.16 -16.89 -24.55
C THR A 259 29.32 -17.59 -25.26
N SER A 260 30.32 -18.10 -24.52
CA SER A 260 31.50 -18.77 -25.10
C SER A 260 31.28 -20.24 -25.48
N LEU A 261 30.10 -20.81 -25.23
CA LEU A 261 29.76 -22.21 -25.52
C LEU A 261 28.91 -22.39 -26.79
N TYR A 262 28.78 -21.34 -27.60
CA TYR A 262 28.22 -21.35 -28.96
C TYR A 262 29.28 -20.88 -29.96
#